data_AF-G5LT04-F1
#
_entry.id   AF-G5LT04-F1
#
_cell.length_a   1.000
_cell.length_b   1.000
_cell.length_c   1.000
_cell.angle_alpha   90.00
_cell.angle_beta   90.00
_cell.angle_gamma   90.00
#
_symmetry.space_group_name_H-M   'P 1'
#
loop_
_entity.id
_entity.type
_entity.pdbx_description
1 polymer ?
#
loop_
_entity_poly.entity_id
_entity_poly.type
_entity_poly.pdbx_seq_one_letter_code
_entity_poly.pdbx_strand_id
1 'polypeptide(L)' 'MLLKQIEAAGLRVAGRSGDDQLVEIIEVPNHPWFVACQFHPEFTSTPRDGHPLFAGFVKAANEHQKRQAK' A
#
# COMPACT_ATOMS: atom_id res chain seq x y z
N MET A 1 -8.47 -15.55 16.47
CA MET A 1 -7.30 -15.12 15.68
C MET A 1 -7.80 -14.21 14.57
N LEU A 2 -7.95 -12.91 14.85
CA LEU A 2 -8.56 -11.95 13.93
C LEU A 2 -7.77 -11.80 12.63
N LEU A 3 -6.43 -11.76 12.72
CA LEU A 3 -5.55 -11.60 11.55
C LEU A 3 -5.80 -12.68 10.49
N LYS A 4 -5.81 -13.95 10.87
CA LYS A 4 -6.07 -15.07 9.94
C LYS A 4 -7.45 -14.98 9.29
N GLN A 5 -8.45 -14.49 10.01
CA GLN A 5 -9.79 -14.31 9.46
C GLN A 5 -9.82 -13.20 8.40
N ILE A 6 -9.12 -12.09 8.66
CA ILE A 6 -8.99 -10.97 7.72
C ILE A 6 -8.17 -11.36 6.49
N GLU A 7 -7.09 -12.13 6.68
CA GLU A 7 -6.29 -12.67 5.56
C GLU A 7 -7.10 -13.63 4.68
N ALA A 8 -7.87 -14.53 5.31
CA ALA A 8 -8.78 -15.43 4.60
C ALA A 8 -9.92 -14.69 3.87
N ALA A 9 -10.31 -13.51 4.35
CA ALA A 9 -11.27 -12.63 3.69
C ALA A 9 -10.68 -11.85 2.49
N GLY A 10 -9.37 -11.99 2.23
CA GLY A 10 -8.72 -11.48 1.02
C GLY A 10 -7.73 -10.32 1.22
N LEU A 11 -7.51 -9.86 2.45
CA LEU A 11 -6.43 -8.91 2.73
C LEU A 11 -5.07 -9.64 2.73
N ARG A 12 -4.01 -9.00 2.23
CA ARG A 12 -2.64 -9.53 2.32
C ARG A 12 -1.82 -8.70 3.30
N VAL A 13 -1.13 -9.35 4.23
CA VAL A 13 -0.01 -8.72 4.97
C VAL A 13 1.21 -8.66 4.04
N ALA A 14 1.62 -7.44 3.68
CA ALA A 14 2.72 -7.20 2.75
C ALA A 14 4.03 -6.84 3.45
N GLY A 15 3.96 -6.37 4.70
CA GLY A 15 5.14 -6.01 5.50
C GLY A 15 4.89 -6.20 6.98
N ARG A 16 5.94 -6.58 7.70
CA ARG A 16 5.96 -6.77 9.15
C ARG A 16 7.19 -6.09 9.76
N SER A 17 7.14 -5.83 11.07
CA SER A 17 8.26 -5.31 11.84
C SER A 17 9.45 -6.28 11.81
N GLY A 18 10.65 -5.81 12.14
CA GLY A 18 11.87 -6.63 12.08
C GLY A 18 11.87 -7.86 12.99
N ASP A 19 11.02 -7.88 14.02
CA ASP A 19 10.77 -9.00 14.93
C ASP A 19 9.54 -9.85 14.55
N ASP A 20 8.94 -9.58 13.39
CA ASP A 20 7.78 -10.26 12.78
C ASP A 20 6.48 -10.20 13.60
N GLN A 21 6.43 -9.39 14.66
CA GLN A 21 5.30 -9.32 15.58
C GLN A 21 4.18 -8.39 15.11
N LEU A 22 4.53 -7.29 14.46
CA LEU A 22 3.59 -6.24 14.07
C LEU A 22 3.41 -6.20 12.55
N VAL A 23 2.17 -6.01 12.11
CA VAL A 23 1.85 -5.78 10.70
C VAL A 23 2.12 -4.31 10.38
N GLU A 24 2.99 -4.06 9.40
CA GLU A 24 3.42 -2.70 9.03
C GLU A 24 2.80 -2.24 7.71
N ILE A 25 2.54 -3.18 6.77
CA ILE A 25 1.99 -2.87 5.45
C ILE A 25 0.95 -3.93 5.07
N ILE A 26 -0.18 -3.48 4.53
CA ILE A 26 -1.24 -4.33 3.98
C ILE A 26 -1.56 -3.96 2.54
N GLU A 27 -2.02 -4.96 1.77
CA GLU A 27 -2.48 -4.80 0.39
C GLU A 27 -3.80 -5.55 0.16
N VAL A 28 -4.57 -5.11 -0.85
CA VAL A 28 -5.73 -5.86 -1.37
C VAL A 28 -5.39 -6.34 -2.78
N PRO A 29 -5.09 -7.65 -2.99
CA PRO A 29 -4.57 -8.14 -4.27
C PRO A 29 -5.50 -7.93 -5.48
N ASN A 30 -6.82 -7.89 -5.26
CA ASN A 30 -7.82 -7.70 -6.32
C ASN A 30 -8.13 -6.23 -6.63
N HIS A 31 -7.32 -5.29 -6.14
CA HIS A 31 -7.43 -3.87 -6.45
C HIS A 31 -6.17 -3.41 -7.21
N PRO A 32 -6.28 -2.60 -8.29
CA PRO A 32 -5.14 -2.25 -9.14
C PRO A 32 -4.01 -1.53 -8.40
N TRP A 33 -4.37 -0.80 -7.34
CA TRP A 33 -3.41 -0.22 -6.41
C TRP A 33 -4.09 0.03 -5.06
N PHE A 34 -3.86 -0.84 -4.07
CA PHE A 34 -4.36 -0.66 -2.71
C PHE A 34 -3.25 -1.05 -1.74
N VAL A 35 -2.71 -0.04 -1.04
CA VAL A 35 -1.64 -0.21 -0.06
C VAL A 35 -1.96 0.69 1.13
N ALA A 36 -1.77 0.19 2.35
CA ALA A 36 -1.78 1.00 3.56
C ALA A 36 -0.61 0.61 4.45
N CYS A 37 -0.06 1.57 5.19
CA CYS A 37 1.08 1.39 6.08
C CYS A 37 0.84 2.00 7.46
N GLN A 38 1.47 1.45 8.49
CA GLN A 38 1.44 1.97 9.86
C GLN A 38 2.39 3.15 10.08
N PHE A 39 3.51 3.20 9.35
CA PHE A 39 4.47 4.30 9.41
C PHE A 39 4.04 5.50 8.56
N HIS A 40 4.76 6.62 8.72
CA HIS A 40 4.54 7.89 8.04
C HIS A 40 5.52 8.10 6.88
N PRO A 41 5.23 7.59 5.67
CA PRO A 41 6.13 7.73 4.52
C PRO A 41 6.37 9.19 4.11
N GLU A 42 5.44 10.09 4.43
CA GLU A 42 5.50 11.51 4.10
C GLU A 42 6.73 12.21 4.70
N PHE A 43 7.18 11.80 5.88
CA PHE A 43 8.35 12.39 6.54
C PHE A 43 9.66 12.06 5.85
N THR A 44 9.66 11.06 4.95
CA THR A 44 10.82 10.63 4.18
C THR A 44 10.74 11.00 2.70
N SER A 45 9.66 11.65 2.27
CA SER A 45 9.49 12.13 0.90
C SER A 45 10.15 13.50 0.71
N THR A 46 10.90 13.68 -0.38
CA THR A 46 11.52 14.97 -0.71
C THR A 46 11.20 15.40 -2.14
N PRO A 47 11.30 16.71 -2.48
CA PRO A 47 11.09 17.17 -3.86
C PRO A 47 12.12 16.65 -4.88
N ARG A 48 13.32 16.24 -4.42
CA ARG A 48 14.41 15.79 -5.31
C ARG A 48 14.28 14.29 -5.63
N ASP A 49 13.96 13.50 -4.61
CA ASP A 49 14.01 12.03 -4.70
C ASP A 49 12.62 11.39 -4.66
N GLY A 50 11.61 12.13 -4.19
CA GLY A 50 10.25 11.64 -3.98
C GLY A 50 10.17 10.58 -2.88
N HIS A 51 9.12 9.77 -2.94
CA HIS A 51 8.97 8.57 -2.12
C HIS A 51 8.24 7.48 -2.92
N PRO A 52 8.69 6.21 -2.88
CA PRO A 52 8.14 5.15 -3.74
C PRO A 52 6.63 4.95 -3.61
N LEU A 53 6.08 4.96 -2.39
CA LEU A 53 4.63 4.80 -2.17
C LEU A 53 3.82 5.91 -2.83
N PHE A 54 4.25 7.17 -2.71
CA PHE A 54 3.53 8.31 -3.30
C PHE A 54 3.67 8.33 -4.82
N ALA A 55 4.86 8.06 -5.35
CA ALA A 55 5.06 7.96 -6.79
C ALA A 55 4.20 6.83 -7.40
N GLY A 56 4.14 5.67 -6.73
CA GLY A 56 3.27 4.56 -7.09
C GLY A 56 1.79 4.92 -7.04
N PHE A 57 1.34 5.59 -5.98
CA PHE A 57 -0.04 6.02 -5.81
C PHE A 57 -0.49 6.97 -6.93
N VAL A 58 0.29 8.02 -7.19
CA VAL A 58 -0.04 9.02 -8.23
C VAL A 58 -0.02 8.38 -9.62
N LYS A 59 0.94 7.48 -9.89
CA LYS A 59 0.98 6.73 -11.15
C LYS A 59 -0.30 5.91 -11.33
N ALA A 60 -0.72 5.16 -10.31
CA ALA A 60 -1.94 4.37 -10.37
C ALA A 60 -3.20 5.22 -10.53
N ALA A 61 -3.25 6.40 -9.88
CA ALA A 61 -4.33 7.35 -10.05
C ALA A 61 -4.41 7.87 -11.50
N ASN A 62 -3.28 8.22 -12.11
CA ASN A 62 -3.22 8.63 -13.51
C ASN A 62 -3.67 7.50 -14.46
N GLU A 63 -3.24 6.25 -14.21
CA GLU A 63 -3.70 5.10 -14.98
C GLU A 63 -5.20 4.85 -14.83
N HIS A 64 -5.75 5.02 -13.63
CA HIS A 64 -7.18 4.94 -13.38
C HIS A 64 -7.93 6.02 -14.16
N GLN A 65 -7.47 7.28 -14.10
CA GLN A 65 -8.07 8.39 -14.84
C GLN A 65 -8.11 8.12 -16.34
N LYS A 66 -7.02 7.62 -16.93
CA LYS A 66 -6.94 7.27 -18.36
C LYS A 66 -7.90 6.14 -18.74
N ARG A 67 -8.10 5.15 -17.86
CA ARG A 67 -9.07 4.06 -18.07
C ARG A 67 -10.52 4.53 -18.01
N GLN A 68 -10.83 5.52 -17.17
CA GLN A 68 -12.19 6.08 -17.03
C GLN A 68 -12.56 7.06 -18.15
N ALA A 69 -11.58 7.77 -18.70
CA ALA A 69 -11.79 8.73 -19.79
C ALA A 69 -11.90 8.08 -21.18
N LYS A 70 -11.73 6.76 -21.28
CA LYS A 70 -11.82 5.97 -22.51
C LYS A 70 -13.07 5.12 -22.48
#